data_AF-A0A661JW96-F1
#
_entry.id   AF-A0A661JW96-F1
#
_cell.length_a   1.000
_cell.length_b   1.000
_cell.length_c   1.000
_cell.angle_alpha   90.00
_cell.angle_beta   90.00
_cell.angle_gamma   90.00
#
_symmetry.space_group_name_H-M   'P 1'
#
loop_
_entity.id
_entity.type
_entity.pdbx_description
1 polymer ?
#
loop_
_entity_poly.entity_id
_entity_poly.type
_entity_poly.pdbx_seq_one_letter_code
_entity_poly.pdbx_strand_id
1 'polypeptide(L)'
;YQKGFVDSPDLTPEREKMARLPTGAEPLENPVGAAPLVMLEAEGAVIFCLPGVPREMRPAFEEVVLPRLKEILGVGVYLEEEVDTGLKDESALAQRIEKVMKKVPGVYLKSKPTRFGTDVRLKVVLSAAGPDEAEVRRRIAEAKDLLSALLSSP
;
A
#
# COMPACT_ATOMS: atom_id res chain seq x y z
N TYR A 1 -21.89 10.91 23.95
CA TYR A 1 -23.10 11.24 24.70
C TYR A 1 -23.89 12.34 24.00
N GLN A 2 -23.38 13.58 23.91
CA GLN A 2 -24.08 14.68 23.21
C GLN A 2 -24.43 14.37 21.74
N LYS A 3 -23.54 13.68 21.01
CA LYS A 3 -23.78 13.20 19.63
C LYS A 3 -24.65 11.92 19.54
N GLY A 4 -25.13 11.38 20.66
CA GLY A 4 -25.94 10.15 20.71
C GLY A 4 -25.17 8.83 20.52
N PHE A 5 -23.85 8.85 20.29
CA PHE A 5 -23.07 7.63 20.03
C PHE A 5 -22.84 6.72 21.25
N VAL A 6 -23.12 7.21 22.46
CA VAL A 6 -23.02 6.43 23.70
C VAL A 6 -24.09 6.89 24.67
N ASP A 7 -24.65 5.95 25.43
CA ASP A 7 -25.83 6.15 26.30
C ASP A 7 -25.56 6.95 27.58
N SER A 8 -24.31 6.96 28.05
CA SER A 8 -23.90 7.69 29.24
C SER A 8 -22.57 8.44 28.98
N PRO A 9 -22.38 9.65 29.56
CA PRO A 9 -21.11 10.34 29.54
C PRO A 9 -20.09 9.76 30.54
N ASP A 10 -20.51 8.84 31.43
CA ASP A 10 -19.66 8.32 32.50
C ASP A 10 -18.43 7.59 31.95
N LEU A 11 -17.28 7.80 32.60
CA LEU A 11 -16.03 7.10 32.31
C LEU A 11 -16.02 5.78 33.08
N THR A 12 -16.24 4.68 32.37
CA THR A 12 -16.00 3.34 32.92
C THR A 12 -14.50 3.02 32.90
N PRO A 13 -14.01 2.09 33.73
CA PRO A 13 -12.59 1.67 33.70
C PRO A 13 -12.12 1.24 32.30
N GLU A 14 -13.00 0.65 31.49
CA GLU A 14 -12.72 0.26 30.10
C GLU A 14 -12.54 1.49 29.20
N ARG A 15 -13.34 2.54 29.39
CA ARG A 15 -13.22 3.82 28.66
C ARG A 15 -11.96 4.57 29.07
N GLU A 16 -11.65 4.60 30.37
CA GLU A 16 -10.39 5.18 30.86
C GLU A 16 -9.18 4.45 30.30
N LYS A 17 -9.23 3.13 30.18
CA LYS A 17 -8.15 2.33 29.59
C LYS A 17 -7.85 2.74 28.14
N MET A 18 -8.87 3.10 27.35
CA MET A 18 -8.68 3.56 25.97
C MET A 18 -7.92 4.89 25.87
N ALA A 19 -7.88 5.68 26.95
CA ALA A 19 -7.13 6.92 27.02
C ALA A 19 -5.69 6.75 27.56
N ARG A 20 -5.27 5.52 27.90
CA ARG A 20 -3.91 5.24 28.37
C ARG A 20 -2.99 5.02 27.17
N LEU A 21 -2.07 5.95 26.95
CA LEU A 21 -1.12 5.91 25.85
C LEU A 21 0.32 5.73 26.37
N PRO A 22 1.23 5.17 25.55
CA PRO A 22 2.66 5.17 25.86
C PRO A 22 3.19 6.59 26.09
N THR A 23 4.20 6.73 26.93
CA THR A 23 4.88 8.01 27.13
C THR A 23 5.49 8.49 25.82
N GLY A 24 5.25 9.77 25.47
CA GLY A 24 5.71 10.36 24.22
C GLY A 24 4.80 10.11 23.01
N ALA A 25 3.71 9.36 23.18
CA ALA A 25 2.75 9.18 22.11
C ALA A 25 1.82 10.39 21.96
N GLU A 26 1.52 10.74 20.71
CA GLU A 26 0.50 11.71 20.33
C GLU A 26 -0.85 10.99 20.11
N PRO A 27 -1.92 11.39 20.82
CA PRO A 27 -3.27 10.94 20.50
C PRO A 27 -3.75 11.60 19.20
N LEU A 28 -4.19 10.80 18.24
CA LEU A 28 -4.85 11.30 17.04
C LEU A 28 -6.36 11.05 17.10
N GLU A 29 -7.13 11.98 16.54
CA GLU A 29 -8.59 11.87 16.49
C GLU A 29 -9.00 10.64 15.67
N ASN A 30 -9.96 9.87 16.20
CA ASN A 30 -10.58 8.78 15.47
C ASN A 30 -11.93 9.29 14.91
N PRO A 31 -12.08 9.43 13.59
CA PRO A 31 -13.29 10.02 13.00
C PRO A 31 -14.55 9.16 13.20
N VAL A 32 -14.39 7.86 13.51
CA VAL A 32 -15.50 6.90 13.57
C VAL A 32 -15.70 6.31 14.97
N GLY A 33 -14.60 6.00 15.66
CA GLY A 33 -14.60 5.34 16.96
C GLY A 33 -14.34 6.28 18.14
N ALA A 34 -14.59 5.78 19.35
CA ALA A 34 -14.35 6.54 20.58
C ALA A 34 -12.89 6.49 21.06
N ALA A 35 -12.15 5.44 20.71
CA ALA A 35 -10.75 5.29 21.08
C ALA A 35 -9.87 6.11 20.13
N PRO A 36 -8.96 6.95 20.64
CA PRO A 36 -8.02 7.69 19.80
C PRO A 36 -7.06 6.73 19.09
N LEU A 37 -6.50 7.17 17.96
CA LEU A 37 -5.35 6.51 17.36
C LEU A 37 -4.09 6.93 18.12
N VAL A 38 -3.02 6.16 17.98
CA VAL A 38 -1.74 6.45 18.62
C VAL A 38 -0.70 6.71 17.55
N MET A 39 0.03 7.82 17.66
CA MET A 39 1.25 8.06 16.90
C MET A 39 2.42 8.16 17.88
N LEU A 40 3.49 7.41 17.63
CA LEU A 40 4.67 7.40 18.49
C LEU A 40 5.92 7.45 17.65
N GLU A 41 6.80 8.40 17.95
CA GLU A 41 8.15 8.42 17.41
C GLU A 41 9.08 7.70 18.39
N ALA A 42 9.69 6.60 17.94
CA ALA A 42 10.59 5.80 18.76
C ALA A 42 11.73 5.25 17.90
N GLU A 43 12.97 5.45 18.35
CA GLU A 43 14.18 4.86 17.73
C GLU A 43 14.31 5.12 16.22
N GLY A 44 13.91 6.31 15.76
CA GLY A 44 13.95 6.69 14.34
C GLY A 44 12.82 6.08 13.48
N ALA A 45 11.85 5.43 14.11
CA ALA A 45 10.63 4.96 13.47
C ALA A 45 9.41 5.76 13.95
N VAL A 46 8.41 5.87 13.07
CA VAL A 46 7.08 6.39 13.40
C VAL A 46 6.10 5.22 13.43
N ILE A 47 5.45 5.02 14.57
CA ILE A 47 4.53 3.92 14.83
C ILE A 47 3.12 4.49 14.91
N PHE A 48 2.21 3.94 14.10
CA PHE A 48 0.78 4.23 14.16
C PHE A 48 0.02 3.02 14.70
N CYS A 49 -0.81 3.20 15.72
CA CYS A 49 -1.75 2.18 16.20
C CYS A 49 -3.18 2.55 15.81
N LEU A 50 -3.83 1.66 15.07
CA LEU A 50 -5.19 1.85 14.53
C LEU A 50 -6.19 0.83 15.12
N PRO A 51 -7.49 1.14 15.10
CA PRO A 51 -8.53 0.19 15.50
C PRO A 51 -8.48 -1.09 14.66
N GLY A 52 -8.87 -2.22 15.27
CA GLY A 52 -8.93 -3.49 14.55
C GLY A 52 -10.16 -3.64 13.64
N VAL A 53 -11.16 -2.77 13.78
CA VAL A 53 -12.41 -2.86 13.01
C VAL A 53 -12.24 -2.17 11.66
N PRO A 54 -12.37 -2.87 10.51
CA PRO A 54 -12.09 -2.28 9.20
C PRO A 54 -12.88 -1.01 8.87
N ARG A 55 -14.13 -0.90 9.36
CA ARG A 55 -14.99 0.28 9.14
C ARG A 55 -14.50 1.53 9.89
N GLU A 56 -13.71 1.36 10.95
CA GLU A 56 -13.09 2.45 11.71
C GLU A 56 -11.66 2.68 11.22
N MET A 57 -10.92 1.60 10.96
CA MET A 57 -9.52 1.63 10.56
C MET A 57 -9.28 2.30 9.20
N ARG A 58 -10.15 2.04 8.20
CA ARG A 58 -9.96 2.61 6.86
C ARG A 58 -10.10 4.15 6.85
N PRO A 59 -11.19 4.76 7.37
CA PRO A 59 -11.27 6.21 7.44
C PRO A 59 -10.17 6.83 8.32
N ALA A 60 -9.87 6.22 9.46
CA ALA A 60 -8.77 6.66 10.32
C ALA A 60 -7.42 6.70 9.57
N PHE A 61 -7.14 5.68 8.76
CA PHE A 61 -5.93 5.67 7.94
C PHE A 61 -5.97 6.76 6.85
N GLU A 62 -7.04 6.82 6.07
CA GLU A 62 -7.14 7.72 4.91
C GLU A 62 -7.17 9.20 5.30
N GLU A 63 -7.91 9.55 6.35
CA GLU A 63 -8.16 10.94 6.75
C GLU A 63 -7.09 11.48 7.72
N VAL A 64 -6.46 10.62 8.51
CA VAL A 64 -5.58 11.05 9.62
C VAL A 64 -4.14 10.57 9.43
N VAL A 65 -3.92 9.28 9.21
CA VAL A 65 -2.56 8.72 9.09
C VAL A 65 -1.90 9.08 7.76
N LEU A 66 -2.63 8.95 6.65
CA LEU A 66 -2.08 9.13 5.31
C LEU A 66 -1.54 10.55 5.06
N PRO A 67 -2.22 11.64 5.48
CA PRO A 67 -1.64 12.99 5.41
C PRO A 67 -0.31 13.11 6.17
N ARG A 68 -0.22 12.55 7.39
CA ARG A 68 1.01 12.55 8.20
C ARG A 68 2.12 11.75 7.54
N LEU A 69 1.80 10.57 6.99
CA LEU A 69 2.79 9.77 6.24
C LEU A 69 3.34 10.53 5.03
N LYS A 70 2.50 11.32 4.33
CA LYS A 70 2.96 12.17 3.22
C LYS A 70 3.88 13.30 3.70
N GLU A 71 3.65 13.86 4.87
CA GLU A 71 4.53 14.85 5.49
C GLU A 71 5.88 14.23 5.89
N ILE A 72 5.87 13.01 6.44
CA ILE A 72 7.07 12.29 6.92
C ILE A 72 7.91 11.73 5.77
N LEU A 73 7.28 11.03 4.82
CA LEU A 73 7.95 10.29 3.74
C LEU A 73 8.07 11.11 2.45
N GLY A 74 7.38 12.25 2.38
CA GLY A 74 7.19 13.00 1.15
C GLY A 74 6.04 12.44 0.30
N VAL A 75 5.68 13.19 -0.74
CA VAL A 75 4.70 12.76 -1.74
C VAL A 75 5.44 12.08 -2.89
N GLY A 76 5.00 10.88 -3.22
CA GLY A 76 5.46 10.14 -4.38
C GLY A 76 4.29 9.63 -5.21
N VAL A 77 4.60 9.27 -6.45
CA VAL A 77 3.70 8.66 -7.40
C VAL A 77 4.02 7.17 -7.43
N TYR A 78 2.99 6.35 -7.23
CA TYR A 78 3.05 4.90 -7.45
C TYR A 78 2.10 4.58 -8.60
N LEU A 79 2.60 3.90 -9.62
CA LEU A 79 1.79 3.40 -10.73
C LEU A 79 1.97 1.89 -10.84
N GLU A 80 0.87 1.22 -11.15
CA GLU A 80 0.81 -0.21 -11.38
C GLU A 80 0.02 -0.50 -12.66
N GLU A 81 0.56 -1.34 -13.54
CA GLU A 81 -0.11 -1.84 -14.74
C GLU A 81 -0.03 -3.37 -14.82
N GLU A 82 -1.10 -3.99 -15.33
CA GLU A 82 -1.13 -5.43 -15.63
C GLU A 82 -0.95 -5.68 -17.14
N VAL A 83 -0.10 -6.65 -17.49
CA VAL A 83 0.10 -7.14 -18.87
C VAL A 83 -0.21 -8.63 -18.92
N ASP A 84 -1.08 -9.04 -19.84
CA ASP A 84 -1.30 -10.46 -20.15
C ASP A 84 -0.15 -10.96 -21.03
N THR A 85 0.54 -12.01 -20.59
CA THR A 85 1.73 -12.50 -21.29
C THR A 85 1.42 -13.52 -22.36
N GLY A 86 0.21 -14.12 -22.33
CA GLY A 86 -0.15 -15.26 -23.19
C GLY A 86 0.69 -16.54 -22.94
N LEU A 87 1.65 -16.51 -22.02
CA LEU A 87 2.53 -17.63 -21.70
C LEU A 87 1.93 -18.53 -20.62
N LYS A 88 2.23 -19.82 -20.73
CA LYS A 88 1.91 -20.86 -19.74
C LYS A 88 3.13 -21.30 -18.91
N ASP A 89 4.34 -20.94 -19.34
CA ASP A 89 5.60 -21.31 -18.68
C ASP A 89 6.12 -20.16 -17.80
N GLU A 90 6.10 -20.38 -16.49
CA GLU A 90 6.56 -19.42 -15.49
C GLU A 90 8.09 -19.26 -15.47
N SER A 91 8.84 -20.33 -15.79
CA SER A 91 10.31 -20.28 -15.81
C SER A 91 10.81 -19.37 -16.95
N ALA A 92 10.17 -19.49 -18.11
CA ALA A 92 10.45 -18.65 -19.25
C ALA A 92 10.02 -17.18 -19.02
N LEU A 93 8.99 -16.97 -18.20
CA LEU A 93 8.54 -15.63 -17.82
C LEU A 93 9.49 -14.96 -16.81
N ALA A 94 9.97 -15.71 -15.81
CA ALA A 94 10.89 -15.21 -14.79
C ALA A 94 12.18 -14.64 -15.39
N GLN A 95 12.77 -15.33 -16.37
CA GLN A 95 13.96 -14.84 -17.06
C GLN A 95 13.72 -13.54 -17.84
N ARG A 96 12.52 -13.36 -18.41
CA ARG A 96 12.14 -12.13 -19.13
C ARG A 96 11.92 -10.98 -18.15
N ILE A 97 11.23 -11.23 -17.04
CA ILE A 97 11.03 -10.29 -15.93
C ILE A 97 12.38 -9.76 -15.43
N GLU A 98 13.33 -10.66 -15.15
CA GLU A 98 14.65 -10.26 -14.64
C GLU A 98 15.42 -9.40 -15.65
N LYS A 99 15.35 -9.72 -16.95
CA LYS A 99 15.96 -8.90 -18.01
C LYS A 99 15.36 -7.50 -18.08
N VAL A 100 14.05 -7.36 -17.93
CA VAL A 100 13.38 -6.05 -17.92
C VAL A 100 13.80 -5.24 -16.69
N MET A 101 13.75 -5.84 -15.49
CA MET A 101 14.16 -5.17 -14.25
C MET A 101 15.63 -4.73 -14.27
N LYS A 102 16.52 -5.49 -14.92
CA LYS A 102 17.93 -5.11 -15.12
C LYS A 102 18.11 -3.94 -16.09
N LYS A 103 17.25 -3.81 -17.09
CA LYS A 103 17.35 -2.76 -18.13
C LYS A 103 16.63 -1.46 -17.75
N VAL A 104 15.54 -1.56 -16.99
CA VAL A 104 14.72 -0.42 -16.57
C VAL A 104 14.76 -0.30 -15.05
N PRO A 105 15.79 0.36 -14.48
CA PRO A 105 15.91 0.51 -13.04
C PRO A 105 14.75 1.34 -12.47
N GLY A 106 14.27 0.95 -11.29
CA GLY A 106 13.14 1.62 -10.62
C GLY A 106 11.76 1.10 -11.02
N VAL A 107 11.68 0.02 -11.79
CA VAL A 107 10.45 -0.75 -12.03
C VAL A 107 10.59 -2.13 -11.39
N TYR A 108 9.52 -2.57 -10.73
CA TYR A 108 9.38 -3.90 -10.16
C TYR A 108 8.32 -4.68 -10.93
N LEU A 109 8.68 -5.90 -11.35
CA LEU A 109 7.81 -6.79 -12.12
C LEU A 109 7.59 -8.08 -11.32
N LYS A 110 6.33 -8.49 -11.18
CA LYS A 110 5.96 -9.77 -10.53
C LYS A 110 4.97 -10.55 -11.37
N SER A 111 5.12 -11.88 -11.42
CA SER A 111 4.09 -12.77 -11.97
C SER A 111 2.93 -12.88 -10.98
N LYS A 112 1.70 -12.85 -11.51
CA LYS A 112 0.47 -13.05 -10.74
C LYS A 112 -0.33 -14.18 -11.41
N PRO A 113 -0.25 -15.42 -10.89
CA PRO A 113 -1.06 -16.51 -11.41
C PRO A 113 -2.53 -16.26 -11.06
N THR A 114 -3.38 -16.11 -12.07
CA THR A 114 -4.81 -15.78 -11.85
C THR A 114 -5.64 -17.01 -11.43
N ARG A 115 -5.17 -18.22 -11.71
CA ARG A 115 -5.76 -19.52 -11.32
C ARG A 115 -4.70 -20.63 -11.44
N PHE A 116 -4.89 -21.76 -10.75
CA PHE A 116 -4.18 -23.01 -11.06
C PHE A 116 -5.06 -23.83 -12.03
N GLY A 117 -4.54 -24.19 -13.21
CA GLY A 117 -5.29 -24.94 -14.24
C GLY A 117 -4.53 -25.06 -15.57
N THR A 118 -5.06 -25.84 -16.52
CA THR A 118 -4.44 -26.09 -17.83
C THR A 118 -4.51 -24.90 -18.81
N ASP A 119 -5.25 -23.85 -18.43
CA ASP A 119 -5.49 -22.66 -19.26
C ASP A 119 -5.14 -21.34 -18.55
N VAL A 120 -4.02 -21.37 -17.82
CA VAL A 120 -3.54 -20.21 -17.08
C VAL A 120 -2.74 -19.31 -18.01
N ARG A 121 -3.32 -18.16 -18.34
CA ARG A 121 -2.56 -17.02 -18.86
C ARG A 121 -1.87 -16.33 -17.68
N LEU A 122 -0.55 -16.38 -17.67
CA LEU A 122 0.24 -15.68 -16.67
C LEU A 122 0.15 -14.17 -16.92
N LYS A 123 -0.21 -13.42 -15.89
CA LYS A 123 -0.14 -11.95 -15.92
C LYS A 123 1.13 -11.48 -15.25
N VAL A 124 1.68 -10.38 -15.74
CA VAL A 124 2.74 -9.64 -15.06
C VAL A 124 2.20 -8.30 -14.61
N VAL A 125 2.47 -7.99 -13.35
CA VAL A 125 2.22 -6.69 -12.76
C VAL A 125 3.52 -5.90 -12.82
N LEU A 126 3.51 -4.75 -13.48
CA LEU A 126 4.59 -3.77 -13.49
C LEU A 126 4.25 -2.67 -12.50
N SER A 127 5.18 -2.32 -11.63
CA SER A 127 4.98 -1.29 -10.62
C SER A 127 6.22 -0.40 -10.52
N ALA A 128 6.01 0.90 -10.35
CA ALA A 128 7.09 1.86 -10.22
C ALA A 128 6.69 2.97 -9.24
N ALA A 129 7.67 3.47 -8.50
CA ALA A 129 7.49 4.57 -7.57
C ALA A 129 8.54 5.66 -7.79
N GLY A 130 8.16 6.92 -7.61
CA GLY A 130 9.08 8.05 -7.74
C GLY A 130 8.39 9.39 -7.46
N PRO A 131 9.15 10.49 -7.33
CA PRO A 131 8.60 11.80 -6.99
C PRO A 131 7.87 12.49 -8.16
N ASP A 132 8.15 12.09 -9.41
CA ASP A 132 7.58 12.70 -10.62
C ASP A 132 6.71 11.69 -11.39
N GLU A 133 5.45 12.06 -11.63
CA GLU A 133 4.49 11.23 -12.36
C GLU A 133 4.94 10.96 -13.79
N ALA A 134 5.50 11.96 -14.48
CA ALA A 134 5.92 11.82 -15.87
C ALA A 134 7.06 10.79 -16.00
N GLU A 135 8.04 10.87 -15.08
CA GLU A 135 9.12 9.90 -14.96
C GLU A 135 8.61 8.49 -14.67
N VAL A 136 7.71 8.32 -13.69
CA VAL A 136 7.15 7.00 -13.32
C VAL A 136 6.37 6.40 -14.50
N ARG A 137 5.54 7.19 -15.19
CA ARG A 137 4.82 6.75 -16.39
C ARG A 137 5.77 6.32 -17.50
N ARG A 138 6.85 7.09 -17.74
CA ARG A 138 7.86 6.76 -18.76
C ARG A 138 8.52 5.40 -18.47
N ARG A 139 8.90 5.16 -17.22
CA ARG A 139 9.51 3.88 -16.80
C ARG A 139 8.57 2.70 -16.97
N ILE A 140 7.30 2.86 -16.59
CA ILE A 140 6.28 1.81 -16.80
C ILE A 140 6.10 1.52 -18.28
N ALA A 141 5.98 2.55 -19.12
CA ALA A 141 5.84 2.40 -20.56
C ALA A 141 7.06 1.70 -21.19
N GLU A 142 8.27 2.13 -20.84
CA GLU A 142 9.51 1.51 -21.32
C GLU A 142 9.63 0.04 -20.91
N ALA A 143 9.31 -0.28 -19.65
CA ALA A 143 9.33 -1.65 -19.16
C ALA A 143 8.26 -2.52 -19.85
N LYS A 144 7.09 -1.96 -20.14
CA LYS A 144 5.99 -2.63 -20.86
C LYS A 144 6.35 -2.92 -22.32
N ASP A 145 6.93 -1.95 -23.02
CA ASP A 145 7.36 -2.11 -24.40
C ASP A 145 8.46 -3.18 -24.51
N LEU A 146 9.44 -3.13 -23.60
CA LEU A 146 10.51 -4.12 -23.53
C LEU A 146 9.98 -5.52 -23.20
N LEU A 147 9.06 -5.63 -22.24
CA LEU A 147 8.41 -6.90 -21.92
C LEU A 147 7.65 -7.44 -23.13
N SER A 148 6.87 -6.60 -23.83
CA SER A 148 6.09 -6.99 -25.01
C SER A 148 6.98 -7.48 -26.15
N ALA A 149 8.13 -6.82 -26.37
CA ALA A 149 9.13 -7.25 -27.34
C ALA A 149 9.73 -8.62 -26.97
N LEU A 150 10.04 -8.86 -25.69
CA LEU A 150 10.56 -10.14 -25.21
C LEU A 150 9.53 -11.28 -25.23
N LEU A 151 8.24 -10.95 -25.16
CA LEU A 151 7.14 -11.91 -25.28
C LEU A 151 6.87 -12.28 -26.75
N SER A 152 7.08 -11.33 -27.67
CA SER A 152 6.92 -11.55 -29.12
C SER A 152 8.13 -12.22 -29.77
N SER A 153 9.28 -12.26 -29.07
CA SER A 153 10.47 -12.97 -29.54
C SER A 153 10.32 -14.48 -29.32
N PRO A 154 10.52 -15.31 -30.37
CA PRO A 154 10.43 -16.77 -30.28
C PRO A 154 11.44 -17.38 -29.32
#